data_AF-A0A8D2Q565-F1
#
_entry.id   AF-A0A8D2Q565-F1
#
_cell.length_a   1.000
_cell.length_b   1.000
_cell.length_c   1.000
_cell.angle_alpha   90.00
_cell.angle_beta   90.00
_cell.angle_gamma   90.00
#
_symmetry.space_group_name_H-M   'P 1'
#
loop_
_entity.id
_entity.type
_entity.pdbx_description
1 polymer ?
#
loop_
_entity_poly.entity_id
_entity_poly.type
_entity_poly.pdbx_seq_one_letter_code
_entity_poly.pdbx_strand_id
1 'polypeptide(L)'
;MASYLAQDIQLAKRHEEILSQRLVLLQQMESHLGDKEAEKTWQMQESSAAHKRNVALLNDVDAAWKKLQSRDHLLLHPDIVNLETRYWAKVEESIPKWEPFFLGRIQAPVGVKKIKQTKQYTSLSKGSIFK
;
A
#
# COMPACT_ATOMS: atom_id res chain seq x y z
N MET A 1 -50.10 26.99 61.97
CA MET A 1 -50.60 26.18 60.83
C MET A 1 -50.11 26.69 59.48
N ALA A 2 -50.08 28.00 59.21
CA ALA A 2 -49.67 28.55 57.90
C ALA A 2 -48.23 28.17 57.44
N SER A 3 -47.28 27.97 58.36
CA SER A 3 -45.89 27.61 58.03
C SER A 3 -45.72 26.22 57.41
N TYR A 4 -46.50 25.24 57.85
CA TYR A 4 -46.44 23.87 57.31
C TYR A 4 -47.05 23.81 55.92
N LEU A 5 -48.19 24.48 55.72
CA LEU A 5 -48.83 24.60 54.42
C LEU A 5 -47.90 25.25 53.37
N ALA A 6 -47.19 26.31 53.75
CA ALA A 6 -46.22 26.95 52.86
C ALA A 6 -45.08 26.00 52.46
N GLN A 7 -44.62 25.15 53.38
CA GLN A 7 -43.57 24.17 53.13
C GLN A 7 -44.04 23.05 52.19
N ASP A 8 -45.27 22.54 52.38
CA ASP A 8 -45.86 21.51 51.52
C ASP A 8 -46.05 22.02 50.09
N ILE A 9 -46.49 23.27 49.91
CA ILE A 9 -46.62 23.90 48.59
C ILE A 9 -45.25 24.00 47.90
N GLN A 10 -44.20 24.37 48.63
CA GLN A 10 -42.84 24.43 48.07
C GLN A 10 -42.32 23.04 47.69
N LEU A 11 -42.60 22.03 48.51
CA LEU A 11 -42.21 20.65 48.22
C LEU A 11 -42.93 20.12 46.98
N ALA A 12 -44.24 20.35 46.86
CA ALA A 12 -45.02 19.98 45.69
C ALA A 12 -44.47 20.66 44.42
N LYS A 13 -44.14 21.96 44.49
CA LYS A 13 -43.53 22.67 43.35
C LYS A 13 -42.20 22.06 42.92
N ARG A 14 -41.33 21.70 43.87
CA ARG A 14 -40.07 21.01 43.56
C ARG A 14 -40.30 19.63 42.98
N HIS A 15 -41.32 18.92 43.46
CA HIS A 15 -41.66 17.61 42.93
C HIS A 15 -42.11 17.69 41.46
N GLU A 16 -42.99 18.62 41.13
CA GLU A 16 -43.41 18.88 39.74
C GLU A 16 -42.22 19.25 38.85
N GLU A 17 -41.30 20.07 39.35
CA GLU A 17 -40.07 20.39 38.63
C GLU A 17 -39.23 19.13 38.35
N ILE A 18 -39.01 18.28 39.34
CA ILE A 18 -38.29 17.00 39.18
C ILE A 18 -39.00 16.10 38.16
N LEU A 19 -40.32 16.00 38.22
CA LEU A 19 -41.10 15.19 37.28
C LEU A 19 -40.99 15.74 35.84
N SER A 20 -41.06 17.06 35.66
CA SER A 20 -40.91 17.68 34.34
C SER A 20 -39.53 17.43 33.74
N GLN A 21 -38.46 17.56 34.54
CA GLN A 21 -37.09 17.30 34.10
C GLN A 21 -36.90 15.82 33.73
N ARG A 22 -37.45 14.91 34.54
CA ARG A 22 -37.41 13.47 34.27
C ARG A 22 -38.12 13.12 32.97
N LEU A 23 -39.28 13.73 32.70
CA LEU A 23 -40.04 13.50 31.47
C LEU A 23 -39.21 13.89 30.24
N VAL A 24 -38.60 15.08 30.25
CA VAL A 24 -37.75 15.55 29.16
C VAL A 24 -36.56 14.63 28.95
N LEU A 25 -35.88 14.21 30.02
CA LEU A 25 -34.74 13.31 29.92
C LEU A 25 -35.14 11.94 29.34
N LEU A 26 -36.26 11.38 29.77
CA LEU A 26 -36.77 10.12 29.24
C LEU A 26 -37.07 10.21 27.74
N GLN A 27 -37.71 11.29 27.31
CA GLN A 27 -37.99 11.53 25.89
C GLN A 27 -36.69 11.67 25.07
N GLN A 28 -35.68 12.37 25.60
CA GLN A 28 -34.37 12.47 24.95
C GLN A 28 -33.67 11.13 24.83
N MET A 29 -33.72 10.31 25.89
CA MET A 29 -33.13 8.97 25.91
C MET A 29 -33.81 8.05 24.89
N GLU A 30 -35.13 8.11 24.78
CA GLU A 30 -35.91 7.34 23.81
C GLU A 30 -35.58 7.74 22.37
N SER A 31 -35.56 9.04 22.07
CA SER A 31 -35.18 9.55 20.74
C SER A 31 -33.78 9.10 20.35
N HIS A 32 -32.82 9.28 21.25
CA HIS A 32 -31.43 8.93 20.98
C HIS A 32 -31.22 7.41 20.80
N LEU A 33 -32.00 6.58 21.50
CA LEU A 33 -32.00 5.14 21.26
C LEU A 33 -32.54 4.83 19.85
N GLY A 34 -33.66 5.44 19.47
CA GLY A 34 -34.24 5.30 18.13
C GLY A 34 -33.25 5.69 17.02
N ASP A 35 -32.62 6.84 17.15
CA ASP A 35 -31.61 7.34 16.19
C ASP A 35 -30.43 6.37 16.06
N LYS A 36 -29.94 5.82 17.19
CA LYS A 36 -28.85 4.85 17.18
C LYS A 36 -29.20 3.55 16.48
N GLU A 37 -30.43 3.05 16.67
CA GLU A 37 -30.86 1.83 15.97
C GLU A 37 -31.06 2.09 14.48
N ALA A 38 -31.62 3.24 14.10
CA ALA A 38 -31.71 3.66 12.70
C ALA A 38 -30.32 3.74 12.04
N GLU A 39 -29.34 4.36 12.71
CA GLU A 39 -27.97 4.44 12.20
C GLU A 39 -27.35 3.05 12.02
N LYS A 40 -27.46 2.17 13.01
CA LYS A 40 -26.94 0.78 12.90
C LYS A 40 -27.55 0.03 11.72
N THR A 41 -28.87 0.15 11.53
CA THR A 41 -29.55 -0.53 10.42
C THR A 41 -29.11 0.01 9.06
N TRP A 42 -28.95 1.34 8.94
CA TRP A 42 -28.42 1.97 7.73
C TRP A 42 -26.99 1.51 7.42
N GLN A 43 -26.10 1.52 8.43
CA GLN A 43 -24.72 1.05 8.28
C GLN A 43 -24.65 -0.42 7.90
N MET A 44 -25.47 -1.28 8.49
CA MET A 44 -25.55 -2.70 8.15
C MET A 44 -26.02 -2.89 6.70
N GLN A 45 -27.00 -2.12 6.26
CA GLN A 45 -27.50 -2.17 4.89
C GLN A 45 -26.43 -1.73 3.88
N GLU A 46 -25.74 -0.62 4.15
CA GLU A 46 -24.67 -0.12 3.28
C GLU A 46 -23.49 -1.10 3.23
N SER A 47 -23.09 -1.65 4.37
CA SER A 47 -22.06 -2.68 4.45
C SER A 47 -22.43 -3.94 3.66
N SER A 48 -23.68 -4.40 3.78
CA SER A 48 -24.19 -5.54 3.02
C SER A 48 -24.23 -5.27 1.51
N ALA A 49 -24.65 -4.06 1.11
CA ALA A 49 -24.65 -3.64 -0.28
C ALA A 49 -23.23 -3.56 -0.86
N ALA A 50 -22.29 -2.96 -0.12
CA ALA A 50 -20.88 -2.91 -0.48
C ALA A 50 -20.27 -4.31 -0.57
N HIS A 51 -20.58 -5.20 0.37
CA HIS A 51 -20.11 -6.58 0.36
C HIS A 51 -20.59 -7.32 -0.91
N LYS A 52 -21.87 -7.20 -1.28
CA LYS A 52 -22.40 -7.79 -2.51
C LYS A 52 -21.71 -7.27 -3.77
N ARG A 53 -21.47 -5.95 -3.84
CA ARG A 53 -20.71 -5.33 -4.94
C ARG A 53 -19.29 -5.86 -5.00
N ASN A 54 -18.60 -5.95 -3.86
CA ASN A 54 -17.22 -6.43 -3.79
C ASN A 54 -17.11 -7.89 -4.22
N VAL A 55 -18.04 -8.75 -3.82
CA VAL A 55 -18.08 -10.16 -4.27
C VAL A 55 -18.26 -10.24 -5.78
N ALA A 56 -19.16 -9.45 -6.37
CA ALA A 56 -19.34 -9.41 -7.83
C ALA A 56 -18.05 -8.97 -8.54
N LEU A 57 -17.42 -7.90 -8.08
CA LEU A 57 -16.15 -7.41 -8.64
C LEU A 57 -15.02 -8.44 -8.53
N LEU A 58 -14.91 -9.14 -7.40
CA LEU A 58 -13.90 -10.19 -7.23
C LEU A 58 -14.12 -11.34 -8.21
N ASN A 59 -15.37 -11.74 -8.44
CA ASN A 59 -15.70 -12.76 -9.43
C ASN A 59 -15.37 -12.28 -10.86
N ASP A 60 -15.64 -11.02 -11.18
CA ASP A 60 -15.30 -10.45 -12.48
C ASP A 60 -13.78 -10.41 -12.71
N VAL A 61 -13.01 -10.06 -11.67
CA VAL A 61 -11.54 -10.06 -11.70
C VAL A 61 -11.01 -11.49 -11.88
N ASP A 62 -11.54 -12.47 -11.14
CA ASP A 62 -11.15 -13.87 -11.29
C ASP A 62 -11.49 -14.42 -12.69
N ALA A 63 -12.66 -14.06 -13.23
CA ALA A 63 -13.05 -14.41 -14.59
C ALA A 63 -12.14 -13.76 -15.64
N ALA A 64 -11.77 -12.50 -15.45
CA ALA A 64 -10.83 -11.80 -16.32
C ALA A 64 -9.43 -12.43 -16.24
N TRP A 65 -8.98 -12.78 -15.04
CA TRP A 65 -7.71 -13.48 -14.81
C TRP A 65 -7.68 -14.83 -15.52
N LYS A 66 -8.70 -15.67 -15.34
CA LYS A 66 -8.81 -16.97 -16.04
C LYS A 66 -8.83 -16.83 -17.55
N LYS A 67 -9.53 -15.82 -18.07
CA LYS A 67 -9.48 -15.49 -19.51
C LYS A 67 -8.07 -15.12 -19.93
N LEU A 68 -7.36 -14.30 -19.15
CA LEU A 68 -6.00 -13.89 -19.45
C LEU A 68 -5.03 -15.07 -19.39
N GLN A 69 -5.14 -15.93 -18.38
CA GLN A 69 -4.38 -17.17 -18.27
C GLN A 69 -4.64 -18.11 -19.44
N SER A 70 -5.90 -18.26 -19.89
CA SER A 70 -6.19 -19.01 -21.11
C SER A 70 -5.59 -18.38 -22.37
N ARG A 71 -5.33 -17.06 -22.33
CA ARG A 71 -4.64 -16.30 -23.38
C ARG A 71 -3.13 -16.23 -23.17
N ASP A 72 -2.56 -16.67 -22.05
CA ASP A 72 -1.12 -16.92 -21.94
C ASP A 72 -0.71 -18.06 -22.88
N HIS A 73 -1.68 -18.87 -23.34
CA HIS A 73 -1.52 -19.83 -24.44
C HIS A 73 -1.77 -19.22 -25.83
N LEU A 74 -2.26 -17.97 -25.94
CA LEU A 74 -2.06 -17.17 -27.14
C LEU A 74 -0.59 -16.73 -27.12
N LEU A 75 0.24 -17.68 -27.52
CA LEU A 75 1.55 -17.51 -28.12
C LEU A 75 1.65 -16.10 -28.69
N LEU A 76 2.59 -15.28 -28.18
CA LEU A 76 2.96 -14.05 -28.86
C LEU A 76 3.03 -14.34 -30.36
N HIS A 77 2.47 -13.45 -31.18
CA HIS A 77 2.41 -13.66 -32.64
C HIS A 77 3.77 -14.18 -33.11
N PRO A 78 3.84 -15.24 -33.97
CA PRO A 78 5.10 -15.90 -34.32
C PRO A 78 6.21 -14.93 -34.72
N ASP A 79 5.85 -13.81 -35.36
CA ASP A 79 6.77 -12.73 -35.72
C ASP A 79 7.45 -12.06 -34.52
N ILE A 80 6.72 -11.86 -33.41
CA ILE A 80 7.27 -11.26 -32.18
C ILE A 80 8.25 -12.23 -31.51
N VAL A 81 7.89 -13.51 -31.44
CA VAL A 81 8.79 -14.56 -30.91
C VAL A 81 10.05 -14.68 -31.77
N ASN A 82 9.90 -14.64 -33.08
CA ASN A 82 11.01 -14.68 -34.03
C ASN A 82 11.90 -13.42 -33.91
N LEU A 83 11.30 -12.24 -33.77
CA LEU A 83 12.01 -10.99 -33.56
C LEU A 83 12.82 -11.03 -32.25
N GLU A 84 12.21 -11.47 -31.15
CA GLU A 84 12.86 -11.61 -29.85
C GLU A 84 14.04 -12.59 -29.93
N THR A 85 13.83 -13.75 -30.56
CA THR A 85 14.88 -14.75 -30.77
C THR A 85 16.06 -14.16 -31.57
N ARG A 86 15.75 -13.44 -32.66
CA ARG A 86 16.77 -12.82 -33.52
C ARG A 86 17.49 -11.67 -32.82
N TYR A 87 16.79 -10.92 -31.98
CA TYR A 87 17.37 -9.88 -31.14
C TYR A 87 18.38 -10.47 -30.16
N TRP A 88 17.99 -11.49 -29.38
CA TRP A 88 18.88 -12.13 -28.42
C TRP A 88 20.09 -12.80 -29.09
N ALA A 89 19.90 -13.45 -30.24
CA ALA A 89 21.01 -13.99 -31.02
C ALA A 89 22.01 -12.90 -31.46
N LYS A 90 21.50 -11.75 -31.92
CA LYS A 90 22.34 -10.62 -32.32
C LYS A 90 23.03 -9.98 -31.11
N VAL A 91 22.37 -9.93 -29.95
CA VAL A 91 22.98 -9.48 -28.70
C VAL A 91 24.15 -10.40 -28.35
N GLU A 92 23.95 -11.72 -28.39
CA GLU A 92 25.02 -12.70 -28.12
C GLU A 92 26.21 -12.58 -29.09
N GLU A 93 25.94 -12.35 -30.37
CA GLU A 93 26.99 -12.10 -31.38
C GLU A 93 27.73 -10.77 -31.16
N SER A 94 27.00 -9.73 -30.72
CA SER A 94 27.52 -8.38 -30.54
C SER A 94 28.20 -8.18 -29.19
N ILE A 95 27.97 -9.07 -28.22
CA ILE A 95 28.67 -9.07 -26.93
C ILE A 95 30.16 -9.34 -27.23
N PRO A 96 31.07 -8.41 -26.89
CA PRO A 96 32.49 -8.66 -27.12
C PRO A 96 32.91 -9.92 -26.36
N LYS A 97 33.83 -10.71 -26.92
CA LYS A 97 34.38 -11.86 -26.19
C LYS A 97 35.38 -11.36 -25.15
N TRP A 98 34.88 -10.85 -24.02
CA TRP A 98 35.72 -10.35 -22.93
C TRP A 98 36.44 -11.48 -22.19
N GLU A 99 35.95 -12.72 -22.28
CA GLU A 99 36.52 -13.87 -21.56
C GLU A 99 38.02 -14.09 -21.84
N PRO A 100 38.51 -14.17 -23.09
CA PRO A 100 39.94 -14.36 -23.31
C PRO A 100 40.75 -13.11 -22.96
N PHE A 101 40.14 -11.92 -22.92
CA PHE A 101 40.76 -10.68 -22.46
C PHE A 101 40.97 -10.69 -20.94
N PHE A 102 39.96 -11.05 -20.16
CA PHE A 102 40.07 -11.19 -18.71
C PHE A 102 41.06 -12.30 -18.31
N LEU A 103 41.18 -13.34 -19.13
CA LEU A 103 42.16 -14.42 -18.94
C LEU A 103 43.57 -14.07 -19.44
N GLY A 104 43.81 -12.83 -19.88
CA GLY A 104 45.12 -12.35 -20.32
C GLY A 104 45.62 -12.95 -21.64
N ARG A 105 44.77 -13.67 -22.37
CA ARG A 105 45.12 -14.37 -23.62
C ARG A 105 45.04 -13.47 -24.87
N ILE A 106 44.30 -12.36 -24.80
CA ILE A 106 44.19 -11.35 -25.86
C ILE A 106 44.23 -9.94 -25.28
N GLN A 107 44.61 -8.94 -26.10
CA GLN A 107 44.51 -7.53 -25.74
C GLN A 107 43.03 -7.07 -25.71
N ALA A 108 42.77 -5.98 -24.98
CA ALA A 108 41.42 -5.45 -24.78
C ALA A 108 40.68 -5.25 -26.12
N PRO A 109 39.39 -5.64 -26.22
CA PRO A 109 38.62 -5.41 -27.42
C PRO A 109 38.60 -3.92 -27.79
N VAL A 110 38.56 -3.63 -29.10
CA VAL A 110 38.62 -2.28 -29.66
C VAL A 110 37.49 -1.43 -29.05
N GLY A 111 37.86 -0.39 -28.32
CA GLY A 111 36.93 0.52 -27.61
C GLY A 111 37.30 0.78 -26.14
N VAL A 112 38.08 -0.11 -25.50
CA VAL A 112 38.54 0.11 -24.12
C VAL A 112 39.81 0.96 -24.11
N LYS A 113 39.67 2.27 -23.90
CA LYS A 113 40.81 3.17 -23.67
C LYS A 113 41.54 2.73 -22.40
N LYS A 114 42.81 2.30 -22.52
CA LYS A 114 43.67 1.98 -21.37
C LYS A 114 43.81 3.24 -20.50
N ILE A 115 43.16 3.27 -19.34
CA ILE A 115 43.43 4.28 -18.31
C ILE A 115 44.84 3.98 -17.79
N LYS A 116 45.82 4.78 -18.21
CA LYS A 116 47.20 4.67 -17.68
C LYS A 116 47.15 5.02 -16.20
N GLN A 117 47.24 4.01 -15.33
CA GLN A 117 47.52 4.23 -13.91
C GLN A 117 48.97 4.70 -13.79
N THR A 118 49.17 6.01 -13.70
CA THR A 118 50.47 6.61 -13.40
C THR A 118 50.81 6.31 -11.95
N LYS A 119 51.55 5.22 -11.71
CA LYS A 119 52.20 4.96 -10.43
C LYS A 119 53.33 5.97 -10.25
N GLN A 120 53.04 7.09 -9.59
CA GLN A 120 54.10 7.92 -9.00
C GLN A 120 54.66 7.17 -7.79
N TYR A 121 55.81 6.53 -7.95
CA TYR A 121 56.60 6.05 -6.82
C TYR A 121 57.39 7.24 -6.26
N THR A 122 56.87 7.85 -5.19
CA THR A 122 57.66 8.71 -4.31
C THR A 122 58.56 7.79 -3.48
N SER A 123 59.85 7.72 -3.82
CA SER A 123 60.85 7.00 -3.02
C SER A 123 61.10 7.74 -1.71
N LEU A 124 60.40 7.34 -0.65
CA LEU A 124 60.74 7.70 0.73
C LEU A 124 61.85 6.74 1.19
N SER A 125 63.12 7.16 1.10
CA SER A 125 64.20 6.45 1.79
C SER A 125 64.06 6.72 3.29
N LYS A 126 63.74 5.66 4.04
CA LYS A 126 63.93 5.64 5.49
C LYS A 126 65.25 4.94 5.78
N GLY A 127 66.13 5.64 6.50
CA GLY A 127 67.12 5.03 7.38
C GLY A 127 68.59 5.23 7.01
N SER A 128 69.18 6.33 7.49
CA SER A 128 70.33 6.21 8.38
C SER A 128 70.48 7.47 9.22
N ILE A 129 69.98 7.36 10.44
CA ILE A 129 70.36 8.18 11.60
C ILE A 129 71.74 7.70 12.01
N PHE A 130 72.75 8.57 12.11
CA PHE A 130 73.77 8.46 13.15
C PHE A 130 74.43 9.81 13.42
N LYS A 131 74.25 10.25 14.68
CA LYS A 131 75.14 11.06 15.53
C LYS A 131 75.52 12.46 15.09
#